data_AF-A0A179T6R3-F1
#
_entry.id   AF-A0A179T6R3-F1
#
_cell.length_a   1.000
_cell.length_b   1.000
_cell.length_c   1.000
_cell.angle_alpha   90.00
_cell.angle_beta   90.00
_cell.angle_gamma   90.00
#
_symmetry.space_group_name_H-M   'P 1'
#
loop_
_entity.id
_entity.type
_entity.pdbx_description
1 polymer ?
#
loop_
_entity_poly.entity_id
_entity_poly.type
_entity_poly.pdbx_seq_one_letter_code
_entity_poly.pdbx_strand_id
1 'polypeptide(L)' 'MTILLIMLLITGFSLVMGLRKRKPQFLLIPILSLLLYFIVQIALVPAPFFETVKFIFSLS' A
#
# COMPACT_ATOMS: atom_id res chain seq x y z
N MET A 1 12.16 0.89 -6.69
CA MET A 1 12.80 -0.40 -6.33
C MET A 1 12.56 -0.83 -4.89
N THR A 2 12.61 0.07 -3.91
CA THR A 2 12.42 -0.24 -2.48
C THR A 2 11.05 -0.84 -2.13
N ILE A 3 9.96 -0.29 -2.68
CA ILE A 3 8.59 -0.79 -2.43
C ILE A 3 8.40 -2.23 -2.94
N LEU A 4 8.97 -2.55 -4.10
CA LEU A 4 8.93 -3.90 -4.66
C LEU A 4 9.68 -4.90 -3.78
N LEU A 5 10.86 -4.54 -3.27
CA LEU A 5 11.62 -5.39 -2.34
C LEU A 5 10.84 -5.65 -1.05
N ILE A 6 10.17 -4.64 -0.51
CA ILE A 6 9.33 -4.79 0.70
C ILE A 6 8.16 -5.74 0.43
N MET A 7 7.44 -5.56 -0.69
CA MET A 7 6.34 -6.45 -1.08
C MET A 7 6.81 -7.89 -1.30
N LEU A 8 8.01 -8.08 -1.87
CA LEU A 8 8.60 -9.40 -2.09
C LEU A 8 8.94 -10.10 -0.77
N LEU A 9 9.49 -9.37 0.20
CA LEU A 9 9.75 -9.89 1.54
C LEU A 9 8.47 -10.27 2.28
N ILE A 10 7.44 -9.42 2.22
CA ILE A 10 6.12 -9.69 2.83
C ILE A 10 5.50 -10.95 2.23
N THR A 11 5.56 -11.07 0.89
CA THR A 11 4.99 -12.22 0.17
C THR A 11 5.77 -13.50 0.47
N GLY A 12 7.11 -13.45 0.45
CA GLY A 12 7.96 -14.58 0.81
C GLY A 12 7.73 -15.06 2.24
N PHE A 13 7.64 -14.13 3.19
CA PHE A 13 7.34 -14.45 4.59
C PHE A 13 5.94 -15.06 4.76
N SER A 14 4.93 -14.48 4.10
CA SER A 14 3.56 -15.00 4.09
C SER A 14 3.49 -16.42 3.54
N LEU A 15 4.18 -16.71 2.44
CA LEU A 15 4.27 -18.05 1.84
C LEU A 15 4.93 -19.05 2.79
N VAL A 16 6.11 -18.71 3.33
CA VAL A 16 6.84 -19.58 4.25
C VAL A 16 6.00 -19.88 5.49
N MET A 17 5.33 -18.88 6.06
CA MET A 17 4.47 -19.05 7.23
C MET A 17 3.18 -19.81 6.91
N GLY A 18 2.55 -19.55 5.77
CA GLY A 18 1.34 -20.25 5.32
C GLY A 18 1.58 -21.73 5.06
N LEU A 19 2.71 -22.06 4.43
CA LEU A 19 3.13 -23.44 4.18
C LEU A 19 3.56 -24.14 5.48
N ARG A 20 4.38 -23.47 6.31
CA ARG A 20 4.91 -24.07 7.56
C ARG A 20 3.85 -24.28 8.63
N LYS A 21 2.87 -23.37 8.75
CA LYS A 21 1.78 -23.49 9.73
C LYS A 21 0.53 -24.17 9.17
N ARG A 22 0.53 -24.60 7.90
CA ARG A 22 -0.63 -25.13 7.15
C ARG A 22 -1.91 -24.29 7.32
N LYS A 23 -1.74 -22.99 7.54
CA LYS A 23 -2.82 -22.03 7.77
C LYS A 23 -2.87 -21.15 6.53
N PRO A 24 -3.74 -21.43 5.56
CA PRO A 24 -3.82 -20.66 4.31
C PRO A 24 -4.19 -19.19 4.57
N GLN A 25 -4.72 -18.89 5.76
CA GLN A 25 -4.97 -17.54 6.28
C GLN A 25 -3.75 -16.60 6.18
N PHE A 26 -2.51 -17.12 6.28
CA PHE A 26 -1.31 -16.29 6.12
C PHE A 26 -1.17 -15.75 4.68
N LEU A 27 -1.76 -16.40 3.68
CA LEU A 27 -1.78 -15.95 2.28
C LEU A 27 -2.76 -14.78 2.04
N LEU A 28 -3.57 -14.39 3.04
CA LEU A 28 -4.34 -13.14 3.00
C LEU A 28 -3.47 -11.91 3.30
N ILE A 29 -2.33 -12.08 3.99
CA ILE A 29 -1.43 -10.97 4.34
C ILE A 29 -0.95 -10.17 3.12
N PRO A 30 -0.50 -10.79 2.01
CA PRO A 30 -0.13 -10.08 0.79
C PRO A 30 -1.31 -9.33 0.19
N ILE A 31 -2.50 -9.94 0.18
CA ILE A 31 -3.73 -9.32 -0.36
C ILE A 31 -4.12 -8.09 0.47
N LEU A 32 -4.14 -8.21 1.80
CA LEU A 32 -4.41 -7.11 2.73
C LEU A 32 -3.40 -5.97 2.59
N SER A 33 -2.11 -6.32 2.45
CA SER A 33 -1.05 -5.33 2.23
C SER A 33 -1.26 -4.55 0.93
N LEU A 34 -1.68 -5.23 -0.14
CA LEU A 34 -1.98 -4.63 -1.43
C LEU A 34 -3.23 -3.72 -1.38
N LEU A 35 -4.27 -4.16 -0.67
CA LEU A 35 -5.48 -3.39 -0.42
C LEU A 35 -5.18 -2.09 0.36
N LEU A 36 -4.38 -2.20 1.42
CA LEU A 36 -3.97 -1.05 2.21
C LEU A 36 -3.16 -0.05 1.37
N TYR A 37 -2.23 -0.55 0.55
CA TYR A 37 -1.47 0.27 -0.37
C TYR A 37 -2.39 1.04 -1.35
N PHE A 38 -3.41 0.38 -1.89
CA PHE A 38 -4.40 1.04 -2.76
C PHE A 38 -5.20 2.12 -2.04
N ILE A 39 -5.67 1.87 -0.82
CA ILE A 39 -6.41 2.87 -0.03
C ILE A 39 -5.55 4.13 0.17
N VAL A 40 -4.29 3.95 0.56
CA VAL A 40 -3.35 5.06 0.75
C VAL A 40 -3.15 5.83 -0.56
N GLN A 41 -2.96 5.14 -1.68
CA GLN A 41 -2.83 5.81 -2.98
C GLN A 41 -4.08 6.59 -3.38
N ILE A 42 -5.27 6.02 -3.20
CA ILE A 42 -6.53 6.70 -3.51
C ILE A 42 -6.69 7.95 -2.64
N ALA A 43 -6.35 7.87 -1.36
CA ALA A 43 -6.39 9.02 -0.45
C ALA A 43 -5.38 10.12 -0.82
N LEU A 44 -4.31 9.79 -1.54
CA LEU A 44 -3.30 10.76 -2.02
C LEU A 44 -3.66 11.39 -3.37
N VAL A 45 -4.60 10.82 -4.14
CA VAL A 45 -5.09 11.40 -5.41
C VAL A 45 -5.52 12.87 -5.30
N PRO A 46 -6.23 13.33 -4.25
CA PRO A 46 -6.63 14.73 -4.13
C PRO A 46 -5.52 15.68 -3.64
N ALA A 47 -4.34 15.19 -3.22
CA ALA A 47 -3.25 16.06 -2.77
C ALA A 47 -2.86 17.19 -3.77
N PRO A 48 -2.76 16.94 -5.09
CA PRO A 48 -2.47 18.00 -6.07
C PRO A 48 -3.58 19.04 -6.19
N PHE A 49 -4.83 18.64 -5.93
CA PHE A 49 -5.98 19.55 -5.94
C PHE A 49 -5.89 20.57 -4.81
N PHE A 50 -5.54 20.13 -3.59
CA PHE A 50 -5.35 21.04 -2.45
C PHE A 50 -4.20 22.03 -2.70
N GLU A 51 -3.12 21.59 -3.34
CA GLU A 51 -2.03 22.50 -3.73
C GLU A 51 -2.49 23.55 -4.74
N THR A 52 -3.38 23.18 -5.68
CA THR A 52 -3.96 24.12 -6.65
C THR A 52 -4.88 25.15 -5.98
N VAL A 53 -5.72 24.72 -5.03
CA VAL A 53 -6.59 25.61 -4.26
C VAL A 53 -5.76 26.60 -3.44
N LYS A 54 -4.73 26.14 -2.73
CA LYS A 54 -3.81 27.01 -1.99
C LYS A 54 -3.14 28.04 -2.89
N PHE A 55 -2.69 27.63 -4.08
CA PHE A 55 -2.08 28.53 -5.05
C PHE A 55 -3.04 29.66 -5.45
N ILE A 56 -4.31 29.34 -5.77
CA ILE A 56 -5.32 30.35 -6.12
C ILE A 56 -5.52 31.36 -4.98
N PHE A 57 -5.65 30.91 -3.74
CA PHE A 57 -5.80 31.79 -2.57
C PHE A 57 -4.54 32.59 -2.22
N SER A 58 -3.36 32.18 -2.68
CA SER A 58 -2.11 32.95 -2.48
C SER A 58 -1.96 34.13 -3.45
N LEU A 59 -2.74 34.16 -4.53
CA LEU A 59 -2.70 35.20 -5.56
C LEU A 59 -3.64 36.38 -5.30
N SER A 60 -4.53 36.27 -4.32
CA SER A 60 -5.42 37.35 -3.85
C SER A 60 -4.82 38.07 -2.65
#